data_AF-A0A3N5FFA3-F1
#
_entry.id   AF-A0A3N5FFA3-F1
#
_cell.length_a   1.000
_cell.length_b   1.000
_cell.length_c   1.000
_cell.angle_alpha   90.00
_cell.angle_beta   90.00
_cell.angle_gamma   90.00
#
_symmetry.space_group_name_H-M   'P 1'
#
loop_
_entity.id
_entity.type
_entity.pdbx_description
1 polymer ?
#
loop_
_entity_poly.entity_id
_entity_poly.type
_entity_poly.pdbx_seq_one_letter_code
_entity_poly.pdbx_strand_id
1 'polypeptide(L)'
;MTEITVSDGRVCIIKAAEITSVKEGLEAIKNALIDFTTSDRVQESSLDTFLFVDLSPFNIINSSLIGIFGSIIMDRKIQLLGLCGIQPSVEDILRRFGVITEDGRGKDFASDKIKENLSKVIVFDSIEDGLICLNPA
;
A
#
# COMPACT_ATOMS: atom_id res chain seq x y z
N MET A 1 -0.90 -18.86 -12.54
CA MET A 1 0.48 -18.37 -12.31
C MET A 1 0.31 -16.87 -12.15
N THR A 2 0.49 -16.31 -10.95
CA THR A 2 0.18 -14.90 -10.67
C THR A 2 1.31 -14.03 -11.20
N GLU A 3 1.00 -13.13 -12.13
CA GLU A 3 1.97 -12.20 -12.73
C GLU A 3 2.02 -10.92 -11.89
N ILE A 4 3.18 -10.65 -11.27
CA ILE A 4 3.44 -9.41 -10.52
C ILE A 4 4.30 -8.53 -11.42
N THR A 5 3.78 -7.37 -11.82
CA THR A 5 4.53 -6.40 -12.64
C THR A 5 5.21 -5.37 -11.76
N VAL A 6 6.53 -5.48 -11.60
CA VAL A 6 7.36 -4.44 -10.95
C VAL A 6 7.99 -3.59 -12.04
N SER A 7 7.49 -2.37 -12.23
CA SER A 7 8.10 -1.40 -13.15
C SER A 7 9.24 -0.67 -12.43
N ASP A 8 10.40 -0.57 -13.05
CA ASP A 8 11.58 0.07 -12.48
C ASP A 8 11.45 1.62 -12.52
N GLY A 9 11.84 2.29 -11.44
CA GLY A 9 11.92 3.75 -11.31
C GLY A 9 10.79 4.41 -10.50
N ARG A 10 11.07 4.81 -9.24
CA ARG A 10 10.24 5.58 -8.29
C ARG A 10 8.80 5.11 -8.05
N VAL A 11 8.16 4.32 -8.91
CA VAL A 11 6.76 3.93 -8.83
C VAL A 11 6.67 2.41 -8.87
N CYS A 12 6.09 1.82 -7.84
CA CYS A 12 5.84 0.39 -7.76
C CYS A 12 4.34 0.13 -7.71
N ILE A 13 3.85 -0.86 -8.47
CA ILE A 13 2.44 -1.25 -8.48
C ILE A 13 2.36 -2.72 -8.10
N ILE A 14 1.60 -3.02 -7.05
CA ILE A 14 1.33 -4.39 -6.61
C ILE A 14 -0.14 -4.69 -6.85
N LYS A 15 -0.40 -5.63 -7.76
CA LYS A 15 -1.72 -6.10 -8.13
C LYS A 15 -1.69 -7.61 -8.29
N ALA A 16 -2.72 -8.29 -7.79
CA ALA A 16 -2.87 -9.71 -8.01
C ALA A 16 -3.52 -9.96 -9.38
N ALA A 17 -2.77 -10.55 -10.32
CA ALA A 17 -3.32 -11.03 -11.57
C ALA A 17 -3.99 -12.41 -11.37
N GLU A 18 -5.22 -12.55 -11.86
CA GLU A 18 -6.00 -13.81 -11.84
C GLU A 18 -6.17 -14.43 -10.44
N ILE A 19 -7.20 -13.99 -9.73
CA ILE A 19 -7.50 -14.48 -8.37
C ILE A 19 -8.44 -15.68 -8.46
N THR A 20 -7.90 -16.86 -8.21
CA THR A 20 -8.65 -18.12 -8.06
C THR A 20 -9.40 -18.20 -6.74
N SER A 21 -8.88 -17.55 -5.70
CA SER A 21 -9.56 -17.37 -4.41
C SER A 21 -9.04 -16.14 -3.65
N VAL A 22 -9.90 -15.51 -2.84
CA VAL A 22 -9.54 -14.35 -2.00
C VAL A 22 -8.29 -14.64 -1.15
N LYS A 23 -8.19 -15.85 -0.59
CA LYS A 23 -7.06 -16.26 0.25
C LYS A 23 -5.74 -16.26 -0.52
N GLU A 24 -5.73 -16.85 -1.72
CA GLU A 24 -4.52 -16.90 -2.56
C GLU A 24 -4.13 -15.52 -3.06
N GLY A 25 -5.10 -14.70 -3.45
CA GLY A 25 -4.83 -13.31 -3.86
C GLY A 25 -4.23 -12.48 -2.73
N LEU A 26 -4.79 -12.55 -1.51
CA LEU A 26 -4.23 -11.85 -0.35
C LEU A 26 -2.80 -12.32 -0.04
N GLU A 27 -2.54 -13.61 -0.20
CA GLU A 27 -1.22 -14.15 0.05
C GLU A 27 -0.19 -13.75 -1.01
N ALA A 28 -0.61 -13.66 -2.27
CA ALA A 28 0.22 -13.13 -3.34
C ALA A 28 0.58 -11.66 -3.10
N ILE A 29 -0.39 -10.81 -2.73
CA ILE A 29 -0.16 -9.41 -2.37
C ILE A 29 0.81 -9.32 -1.18
N LYS A 30 0.58 -10.14 -0.15
CA LYS A 30 1.44 -10.19 1.04
C LYS A 30 2.89 -10.49 0.68
N ASN A 31 3.11 -11.54 -0.12
CA ASN A 31 4.45 -11.95 -0.53
C ASN A 31 5.11 -10.87 -1.41
N ALA A 32 4.36 -10.27 -2.33
CA ALA A 32 4.87 -9.17 -3.17
C ALA A 32 5.32 -7.97 -2.33
N LEU A 33 4.57 -7.62 -1.28
CA LEU A 33 4.93 -6.52 -0.37
C LEU A 33 6.15 -6.88 0.49
N ILE A 34 6.25 -8.12 0.97
CA ILE A 34 7.44 -8.60 1.68
C ILE A 34 8.65 -8.52 0.76
N ASP A 35 8.58 -9.12 -0.42
CA ASP A 35 9.67 -9.11 -1.41
C ASP A 35 10.09 -7.69 -1.77
N PHE A 36 9.13 -6.77 -1.96
CA PHE A 36 9.41 -5.37 -2.19
C PHE A 36 10.18 -4.72 -1.02
N THR A 37 9.75 -4.97 0.22
CA THR A 37 10.42 -4.40 1.42
C THR A 37 11.73 -5.07 1.76
N THR A 38 11.97 -6.32 1.37
CA THR A 38 13.17 -7.09 1.73
C THR A 38 14.16 -7.25 0.59
N SER A 39 13.82 -6.88 -0.65
CA SER A 39 14.72 -7.03 -1.80
C SER A 39 15.94 -6.11 -1.66
N ASP A 40 17.14 -6.70 -1.78
CA ASP A 40 18.41 -5.96 -1.79
C ASP A 40 18.41 -4.83 -2.83
N ARG A 41 17.74 -5.02 -3.98
CA ARG A 41 17.62 -3.97 -5.02
C ARG A 41 16.88 -2.74 -4.53
N VAL A 42 15.80 -2.92 -3.78
CA VAL A 42 15.01 -1.83 -3.19
C VAL A 42 15.72 -1.25 -1.96
N GLN A 43 16.42 -2.11 -1.21
CA GLN A 43 17.18 -1.70 -0.03
C GLN A 43 18.49 -0.95 -0.34
N GLU A 44 19.11 -1.22 -1.48
CA GLU A 44 20.30 -0.49 -1.96
C GLU A 44 19.92 0.75 -2.79
N SER A 45 18.68 0.82 -3.29
CA SER A 45 18.16 2.00 -3.95
C SER A 45 18.03 3.18 -2.97
N SER A 46 18.59 4.33 -3.36
CA SER A 46 18.42 5.61 -2.68
C SER A 46 17.20 6.39 -3.20
N LEU A 47 16.39 5.79 -4.08
CA LEU A 47 15.26 6.46 -4.70
C LEU A 47 14.03 6.45 -3.81
N ASP A 48 13.44 7.63 -3.67
CA ASP A 48 12.08 7.80 -3.18
C ASP A 48 11.08 6.98 -4.01
N THR A 49 10.19 6.27 -3.33
CA THR A 49 9.26 5.33 -3.94
C THR A 49 7.79 5.67 -3.63
N PHE A 50 6.96 5.67 -4.67
CA PHE A 50 5.50 5.73 -4.65
C PHE A 50 4.97 4.31 -4.88
N LEU A 51 4.38 3.71 -3.87
CA LEU A 51 3.87 2.35 -3.92
C LEU A 51 2.35 2.36 -4.05
N PHE A 52 1.80 1.72 -5.07
CA PHE A 52 0.37 1.52 -5.25
C PHE A 52 0.02 0.04 -5.05
N VAL A 53 -1.02 -0.22 -4.26
CA VAL A 53 -1.51 -1.57 -3.99
C VAL A 53 -2.97 -1.66 -4.40
N ASP A 54 -3.26 -2.50 -5.39
CA ASP A 54 -4.62 -2.76 -5.87
C ASP A 54 -5.33 -3.74 -4.92
N LEU A 55 -6.33 -3.22 -4.20
CA LEU A 55 -7.16 -3.98 -3.28
C LEU A 55 -8.58 -4.23 -3.83
N SER A 56 -8.88 -3.79 -5.06
CA SER A 56 -10.20 -3.93 -5.70
C SER A 56 -10.82 -5.33 -5.63
N PRO A 57 -10.06 -6.43 -5.74
CA PRO A 57 -10.66 -7.76 -5.74
C PRO A 57 -11.02 -8.27 -4.34
N PHE A 58 -10.62 -7.57 -3.28
CA PHE A 58 -10.74 -8.05 -1.90
C PHE A 58 -11.84 -7.31 -1.15
N ASN A 59 -12.77 -8.08 -0.59
CA ASN A 59 -13.77 -7.58 0.34
C ASN A 59 -13.36 -7.75 1.82
N ILE A 60 -12.21 -8.37 2.07
CA ILE A 60 -11.63 -8.61 3.39
C ILE A 60 -10.10 -8.60 3.32
N ILE A 61 -9.45 -8.18 4.40
CA ILE A 61 -8.00 -8.29 4.60
C ILE A 61 -7.71 -8.91 5.97
N ASN A 62 -6.53 -9.50 6.12
CA ASN A 62 -6.10 -10.12 7.38
C ASN A 62 -5.12 -9.22 8.15
N SER A 63 -4.87 -9.57 9.42
CA SER A 63 -3.95 -8.84 10.29
C SER A 63 -2.50 -8.83 9.80
N SER A 64 -2.08 -9.84 9.04
CA SER A 64 -0.74 -9.89 8.46
C SER A 64 -0.52 -8.77 7.45
N LEU A 65 -1.49 -8.55 6.54
CA LEU A 65 -1.41 -7.48 5.55
C LEU A 65 -1.44 -6.09 6.23
N ILE A 66 -2.24 -5.92 7.27
CA ILE A 66 -2.28 -4.70 8.10
C ILE A 66 -0.91 -4.42 8.73
N GLY A 67 -0.26 -5.44 9.30
CA GLY A 67 1.07 -5.31 9.88
C GLY A 67 2.11 -4.89 8.84
N ILE A 68 2.04 -5.44 7.63
CA ILE A 68 2.94 -5.08 6.53
C ILE A 68 2.72 -3.63 6.09
N PHE A 69 1.47 -3.17 5.94
CA PHE A 69 1.20 -1.76 5.67
C PHE A 69 1.77 -0.85 6.75
N GLY A 70 1.61 -1.22 8.03
CA GLY A 70 2.24 -0.49 9.14
C GLY A 70 3.76 -0.37 9.00
N SER A 71 4.44 -1.45 8.61
CA SER A 71 5.88 -1.44 8.35
C SER A 71 6.27 -0.55 7.16
N ILE A 72 5.53 -0.63 6.05
CA ILE A 72 5.75 0.16 4.83
C ILE A 72 5.59 1.66 5.10
N ILE A 73 4.57 2.04 5.84
CA ILE A 73 4.31 3.44 6.24
C ILE A 73 5.50 4.04 7.01
N MET A 74 6.16 3.21 7.83
CA MET A 74 7.31 3.63 8.62
C MET A 74 8.62 3.65 7.83
N ASP A 75 8.63 3.08 6.62
CA ASP A 75 9.80 3.12 5.74
C ASP A 75 10.00 4.54 5.21
N ARG A 76 11.24 5.03 5.34
CA ARG A 76 11.64 6.39 4.93
C ARG A 76 11.70 6.54 3.42
N LYS A 77 11.92 5.45 2.68
CA LYS A 77 12.00 5.47 1.22
C LYS A 77 10.63 5.58 0.57
N ILE A 78 9.58 5.21 1.29
CA ILE A 78 8.21 5.32 0.81
C ILE A 78 7.76 6.75 1.03
N GLN A 79 7.53 7.46 -0.06
CA GLN A 79 6.94 8.80 -0.06
C GLN A 79 5.42 8.74 -0.09
N LEU A 80 4.86 7.71 -0.73
CA LEU A 80 3.42 7.52 -0.87
C LEU A 80 3.09 6.03 -0.87
N LEU A 81 2.04 5.69 -0.12
CA LEU A 81 1.35 4.41 -0.20
C LEU A 81 -0.07 4.66 -0.70
N GLY A 82 -0.32 4.38 -1.97
CA GLY A 82 -1.61 4.45 -2.63
C GLY A 82 -2.38 3.15 -2.45
N LEU A 83 -3.42 3.14 -1.64
CA LEU A 83 -4.31 1.99 -1.48
C LEU A 83 -5.50 2.16 -2.43
N CYS A 84 -5.60 1.29 -3.44
CA CYS A 84 -6.45 1.53 -4.60
C CYS A 84 -7.65 0.56 -4.64
N GLY A 85 -8.82 1.05 -5.03
CA GLY A 85 -10.04 0.25 -5.20
C GLY A 85 -10.58 -0.37 -3.90
N ILE A 86 -10.38 0.29 -2.77
CA ILE A 86 -10.75 -0.29 -1.46
C ILE A 86 -12.28 -0.41 -1.34
N GLN A 87 -12.78 -1.61 -1.03
CA GLN A 87 -14.19 -1.80 -0.71
C GLN A 87 -14.52 -1.29 0.71
N PRO A 88 -15.75 -0.83 1.00
CA PRO A 88 -16.11 -0.25 2.30
C PRO A 88 -15.77 -1.15 3.50
N SER A 89 -15.95 -2.47 3.37
CA SER A 89 -15.60 -3.42 4.43
C SER A 89 -14.10 -3.49 4.73
N VAL A 90 -13.25 -3.33 3.71
CA VAL A 90 -11.80 -3.29 3.88
C VAL A 90 -11.37 -1.94 4.44
N GLU A 91 -11.99 -0.86 3.98
CA GLU A 91 -11.74 0.50 4.48
C GLU A 91 -12.03 0.60 5.98
N ASP A 92 -13.17 0.08 6.43
CA ASP A 92 -13.54 0.00 7.85
C ASP A 92 -12.47 -0.73 8.68
N ILE A 93 -11.93 -1.83 8.16
CA ILE A 93 -10.85 -2.57 8.82
C ILE A 93 -9.59 -1.69 8.89
N LEU A 94 -9.15 -1.13 7.78
CA LEU A 94 -7.95 -0.28 7.72
C LEU A 94 -8.04 0.94 8.64
N ARG A 95 -9.21 1.58 8.73
CA ARG A 95 -9.49 2.68 9.66
C ARG A 95 -9.41 2.23 11.13
N ARG A 96 -10.02 1.10 11.48
CA ARG A 96 -9.98 0.55 12.85
C ARG A 96 -8.56 0.27 13.32
N PHE A 97 -7.70 -0.21 12.42
CA PHE A 97 -6.30 -0.49 12.72
C PHE A 97 -5.37 0.71 12.50
N GLY A 98 -5.91 1.87 12.10
CA GLY A 98 -5.15 3.12 11.96
C GLY A 98 -4.17 3.14 10.78
N VAL A 99 -4.40 2.32 9.76
CA VAL A 99 -3.65 2.36 8.49
C VAL A 99 -4.12 3.54 7.64
N ILE A 100 -5.43 3.80 7.63
CA ILE A 100 -6.06 4.98 7.05
C ILE A 100 -6.67 5.79 8.19
N THR A 101 -6.63 7.12 8.09
CA THR A 101 -7.29 8.03 9.04
C THR A 101 -8.22 8.98 8.30
N GLU A 102 -9.24 9.51 8.99
CA GLU A 102 -10.31 10.28 8.35
C GLU A 102 -9.84 11.60 7.72
N ASP A 103 -8.73 12.14 8.24
CA ASP A 103 -8.12 13.39 7.84
C ASP A 103 -6.69 13.23 7.30
N GLY A 104 -6.23 11.98 7.10
CA GLY A 104 -4.85 11.66 6.74
C GLY A 104 -3.83 11.97 7.85
N ARG A 105 -4.27 12.27 9.09
CA ARG A 105 -3.40 12.53 10.23
C ARG A 105 -3.52 11.42 11.26
N GLY A 106 -2.39 11.05 11.87
CA GLY A 106 -2.40 10.13 13.00
C GLY A 106 -3.21 10.69 14.18
N LYS A 107 -3.77 9.80 15.01
CA LYS A 107 -4.54 10.17 16.22
C LYS A 107 -3.74 11.16 17.08
N ASP A 108 -4.42 12.05 17.80
CA ASP A 108 -3.78 13.16 18.54
C ASP A 108 -2.64 12.75 19.47
N PHE A 109 -2.72 11.56 20.05
CA PHE A 109 -1.74 10.96 20.95
C PHE A 109 -0.55 10.27 20.25
N ALA A 110 -0.55 10.17 18.91
CA ALA A 110 0.60 9.70 18.15
C ALA A 110 1.68 10.79 18.11
N SER A 111 2.95 10.39 18.08
CA SER A 111 4.06 11.35 17.90
C SER A 111 4.00 11.99 16.52
N ASP A 112 4.57 13.19 16.38
CA ASP A 112 4.55 13.93 15.10
C ASP A 112 5.17 13.13 13.96
N LYS A 113 6.21 12.33 14.24
CA LYS A 113 6.82 11.40 13.28
C LYS A 113 5.85 10.32 12.79
N ILE A 114 4.99 9.80 13.67
CA ILE A 114 3.97 8.82 13.28
C ILE A 114 2.88 9.50 12.45
N LYS A 115 2.47 10.71 12.83
CA LYS A 115 1.49 11.50 12.08
C LYS A 115 1.99 11.84 10.67
N GLU A 116 3.25 12.23 10.53
CA GLU A 116 3.91 12.50 9.25
C GLU A 116 3.95 11.26 8.37
N ASN A 117 4.35 10.10 8.91
CA ASN A 117 4.36 8.86 8.15
C ASN A 117 2.95 8.43 7.71
N LEU A 118 1.93 8.60 8.54
CA LEU A 118 0.55 8.27 8.17
C LEU A 118 0.00 9.16 7.04
N SER A 119 0.50 10.40 6.92
CA SER A 119 0.12 11.30 5.83
C SER A 119 0.57 10.83 4.44
N LYS A 120 1.44 9.82 4.38
CA LYS A 120 1.87 9.16 3.14
C LYS A 120 0.80 8.24 2.55
N VAL A 121 -0.19 7.84 3.34
CA VAL A 121 -1.23 6.90 2.91
C VAL A 121 -2.36 7.66 2.23
N ILE A 122 -2.61 7.35 0.97
CA ILE A 122 -3.70 7.95 0.19
C ILE A 122 -4.57 6.82 -0.39
N VAL A 123 -5.88 7.02 -0.36
CA VAL A 123 -6.84 6.09 -0.96
C VAL A 123 -7.24 6.61 -2.34
N PHE A 124 -7.23 5.73 -3.33
CA PHE A 124 -7.67 6.03 -4.69
C PHE A 124 -8.77 5.06 -5.12
N ASP A 125 -9.64 5.50 -6.02
CA ASP A 125 -10.68 4.64 -6.59
C ASP A 125 -10.08 3.57 -7.52
N SER A 126 -8.96 3.89 -8.19
CA SER A 126 -8.22 2.97 -9.06
C SER A 126 -6.71 3.24 -9.05
N ILE A 127 -5.93 2.33 -9.62
CA ILE A 127 -4.48 2.54 -9.83
C ILE A 127 -4.26 3.73 -10.78
N GLU A 128 -5.08 3.81 -11.82
CA GLU A 128 -5.03 4.85 -12.84
C GLU A 128 -5.21 6.24 -12.22
N ASP A 129 -6.18 6.41 -11.32
CA ASP A 129 -6.40 7.67 -10.60
C ASP A 129 -5.18 8.06 -9.75
N GLY A 130 -4.58 7.08 -9.05
CA GLY A 130 -3.37 7.30 -8.26
C GLY A 130 -2.16 7.72 -9.10
N LEU A 131 -1.99 7.13 -10.28
CA LEU A 131 -0.90 7.47 -11.19
C LEU A 131 -1.05 8.86 -11.79
N ILE A 132 -2.27 9.31 -12.09
CA ILE A 132 -2.54 10.67 -12.58
C ILE A 132 -2.06 11.73 -11.56
N CYS A 133 -2.21 11.47 -10.26
CA CYS A 133 -1.74 12.38 -9.22
C CYS A 133 -0.21 12.56 -9.17
N LEU A 134 0.57 11.62 -9.70
CA LEU A 134 2.03 11.74 -9.74
C LEU A 134 2.56 12.58 -10.91
N ASN A 135 1.72 12.86 -11.90
CA ASN A 135 2.06 13.67 -13.06
C ASN A 135 0.98 14.75 -13.25
N PRO A 136 1.03 15.86 -12.49
CA PRO A 136 0.15 16.98 -12.75
C PRO A 136 0.54 17.57 -14.11
N ALA A 137 -0.27 17.30 -15.13
CA ALA A 137 -0.19 18.01 -16.40
C ALA A 137 -0.38 19.52 -16.20
#